data_AF-A0A3C2CX39-F1
#
_entry.id   AF-A0A3C2CX39-F1
#
_cell.length_a   1.000
_cell.length_b   1.000
_cell.length_c   1.000
_cell.angle_alpha   90.00
_cell.angle_beta   90.00
_cell.angle_gamma   90.00
#
_symmetry.space_group_name_H-M   'P 1'
#
loop_
_entity.id
_entity.type
_entity.pdbx_description
1 polymer ?
#
loop_
_entity_poly.entity_id
_entity_poly.type
_entity_poly.pdbx_seq_one_letter_code
_entity_poly.pdbx_strand_id
1 'polypeptide(L)'
;MKKRILWSAIGILFLVLVGLYGAGNYFYQVAINRSEGPVDLHGGGESVAAAKIQNEGKMQAKLEEIMDWTEKQSFNIVEITSKDGLKLKARFLKNENSNGQSVILAHGYKGSGEQMPGITKFYYDQGFDILKPDARGHGLSEGEYIGYGWHDRKDYVQWVQFLIDKQGANTIFLHGFSMGAATVLMASGESLPPLLLTIGLIKNPLPHFSRYKLIFVTMYNQ
;
A
#
# COMPACT_ATOMS: atom_id res chain seq x y z
N MET A 1 -20.09 25.73 50.07
CA MET A 1 -20.35 24.51 49.26
C MET A 1 -19.76 24.59 47.85
N LYS A 2 -20.03 25.64 47.05
CA LYS A 2 -19.54 25.79 45.67
C LYS A 2 -18.01 25.64 45.49
N LYS A 3 -17.20 26.20 46.40
CA LYS A 3 -15.73 26.09 46.34
C LYS A 3 -15.23 24.65 46.52
N ARG A 4 -15.87 23.82 47.36
CA ARG A 4 -15.46 22.42 47.58
C ARG A 4 -15.74 21.56 46.34
N ILE A 5 -16.90 21.79 45.70
CA ILE A 5 -17.27 21.12 44.46
C ILE A 5 -16.32 21.51 43.32
N LEU A 6 -15.93 22.79 43.24
CA LEU A 6 -14.95 23.28 42.26
C LEU A 6 -13.59 22.60 42.43
N TRP A 7 -13.07 22.51 43.66
CA TRP A 7 -11.81 21.82 43.93
C TRP A 7 -11.86 20.31 43.61
N SER A 8 -12.99 19.64 43.91
CA SER A 8 -13.19 18.24 43.52
C SER A 8 -13.22 18.06 42.00
N ALA A 9 -13.89 18.95 41.27
CA ALA A 9 -13.93 18.90 39.81
C ALA A 9 -12.56 19.13 39.17
N ILE A 10 -11.77 20.08 39.69
CA ILE A 10 -10.39 20.33 39.23
C ILE A 10 -9.51 19.11 39.50
N GLY A 11 -9.65 18.47 40.66
CA GLY A 11 -8.90 17.24 40.98
C GLY A 11 -9.21 16.09 40.04
N ILE A 12 -10.49 15.89 39.70
CA ILE A 12 -10.90 14.86 38.73
C ILE A 12 -10.35 15.17 37.34
N LEU A 13 -10.45 16.43 36.89
CA LEU A 13 -9.93 16.85 35.59
C LEU A 13 -8.41 16.64 35.50
N PHE A 14 -7.68 16.96 36.56
CA PHE A 14 -6.24 16.73 36.63
C PHE A 14 -5.89 15.23 36.52
N LEU A 15 -6.62 14.37 37.24
CA LEU A 15 -6.43 12.91 37.16
C LEU A 15 -6.70 12.36 35.75
N VAL A 16 -7.74 12.85 35.07
CA VAL A 16 -8.04 12.47 33.68
C VAL A 16 -6.92 12.90 32.74
N LEU A 17 -6.41 14.13 32.87
CA LEU A 17 -5.31 14.63 32.03
C LEU A 17 -4.01 13.83 32.25
N VAL A 18 -3.69 13.48 33.49
CA VAL A 18 -2.54 12.62 33.81
C VAL A 18 -2.72 11.22 33.21
N GLY A 19 -3.93 10.65 33.29
CA GLY A 19 -4.26 9.37 32.68
C GLY A 19 -4.11 9.38 31.16
N LEU A 20 -4.62 10.42 30.49
CA LEU A 20 -4.49 10.59 29.04
C LEU A 20 -3.03 10.80 28.61
N TYR A 21 -2.26 11.57 29.37
CA TYR A 21 -0.83 11.74 29.12
C TYR A 21 -0.06 10.42 29.28
N GLY A 22 -0.35 9.66 30.34
CA GLY A 22 0.25 8.34 30.56
C GLY A 22 -0.10 7.32 29.49
N ALA A 23 -1.37 7.23 29.11
CA ALA A 23 -1.82 6.36 28.02
C ALA A 23 -1.21 6.78 26.68
N GLY A 24 -1.19 8.08 26.38
CA GLY A 24 -0.55 8.64 25.19
C GLY A 24 0.94 8.30 25.12
N ASN A 25 1.67 8.48 26.23
CA ASN A 25 3.10 8.15 26.29
C ASN A 25 3.36 6.64 26.21
N TYR A 26 2.49 5.81 26.79
CA TYR A 26 2.57 4.35 26.66
C TYR A 26 2.41 3.92 25.20
N PHE A 27 1.35 4.39 24.51
CA PHE A 27 1.15 4.06 23.11
C PHE A 27 2.21 4.68 22.19
N TYR A 28 2.71 5.88 22.52
CA TYR A 28 3.85 6.50 21.83
C TYR A 28 5.09 5.61 21.93
N GLN A 29 5.44 5.13 23.12
CA GLN A 29 6.57 4.21 23.30
C GLN A 29 6.32 2.86 22.60
N VAL A 30 5.14 2.26 22.70
CA VAL A 30 4.83 1.01 21.98
C VAL A 30 4.93 1.17 20.46
N ALA A 31 4.51 2.31 19.92
CA ALA A 31 4.51 2.57 18.49
C ALA A 31 5.88 3.01 17.95
N ILE A 32 6.66 3.76 18.73
CA ILE A 32 7.92 4.39 18.28
C ILE A 32 9.16 3.71 18.86
N ASN A 33 9.16 3.29 20.14
CA ASN A 33 10.23 2.44 20.68
C ASN A 33 9.99 1.00 20.21
N ARG A 34 10.35 0.73 18.95
CA ARG A 34 10.86 -0.60 18.62
C ARG A 34 12.10 -0.80 19.47
N SER A 35 12.04 -1.70 20.44
CA SER A 35 13.24 -2.18 21.12
C SER A 35 14.25 -2.63 20.05
N GLU A 36 15.36 -1.90 19.92
CA GLU A 36 16.53 -2.32 19.12
C GLU A 36 17.32 -3.46 19.80
N GLY A 37 16.79 -4.02 20.89
CA GLY A 37 17.31 -5.26 21.44
C GLY A 37 16.92 -6.43 20.54
N PRO A 38 17.86 -7.29 20.10
CA PRO A 38 17.49 -8.55 19.48
C PRO A 38 16.53 -9.26 20.43
N VAL A 39 15.38 -9.67 19.92
CA VAL A 39 14.56 -10.66 20.63
C VAL A 39 15.47 -11.86 20.84
N ASP A 40 15.88 -12.09 22.08
CA ASP A 40 16.74 -13.21 22.44
C ASP A 40 15.90 -14.49 22.29
N LEU A 41 15.82 -14.95 21.05
CA LEU A 41 15.41 -16.29 20.72
C LEU A 41 16.52 -17.19 21.22
N HIS A 42 16.37 -17.70 22.45
CA HIS A 42 17.25 -18.72 23.01
C HIS A 42 17.37 -19.88 22.01
N GLY A 43 18.49 -19.94 21.27
CA GLY A 43 18.79 -21.02 20.33
C GLY A 43 19.55 -20.68 19.03
N GLY A 44 20.11 -19.48 18.83
CA GLY A 44 20.81 -19.13 17.59
C GLY A 44 22.33 -19.10 17.69
N GLY A 45 23.03 -20.18 17.31
CA GLY A 45 24.49 -20.19 17.17
C GLY A 45 25.02 -19.33 16.01
N GLU A 46 26.35 -19.30 15.81
CA GLU A 46 27.05 -18.54 14.75
C GLU A 46 26.43 -18.69 13.34
N SER A 47 25.83 -19.83 13.05
CA SER A 47 25.14 -20.10 11.79
C SER A 47 23.92 -19.20 11.53
N VAL A 48 23.22 -18.76 12.58
CA VAL A 48 22.05 -17.87 12.46
C VAL A 48 22.49 -16.42 12.23
N ALA A 49 23.59 -16.00 12.87
CA ALA A 49 24.18 -14.67 12.64
C ALA A 49 24.74 -14.56 11.21
N ALA A 50 25.48 -15.56 10.73
CA ALA A 50 25.97 -15.61 9.35
C ALA A 50 24.82 -15.66 8.32
N ALA A 51 23.75 -16.42 8.60
CA ALA A 51 22.56 -16.46 7.75
C ALA A 51 21.80 -15.12 7.73
N LYS A 52 21.77 -14.36 8.83
CA LYS A 52 21.20 -13.00 8.87
C LYS A 52 22.00 -12.04 8.01
N ILE A 53 23.33 -11.97 8.20
CA ILE A 53 24.23 -11.08 7.42
C ILE A 53 24.16 -11.40 5.93
N GLN A 54 24.18 -12.69 5.56
CA GLN A 54 24.07 -13.09 4.16
C GLN A 54 22.69 -12.74 3.56
N ASN A 55 21.61 -12.88 4.33
CA ASN A 55 20.27 -12.48 3.88
C ASN A 55 20.15 -10.97 3.73
N GLU A 56 20.75 -10.18 4.61
CA GLU A 56 20.79 -8.72 4.51
C GLU A 56 21.58 -8.24 3.29
N GLY A 57 22.77 -8.81 3.05
CA GLY A 57 23.57 -8.49 1.85
C GLY A 57 22.85 -8.84 0.54
N LYS A 58 22.21 -10.03 0.48
CA LYS A 58 21.37 -10.42 -0.68
C LYS A 58 20.17 -9.50 -0.85
N MET A 59 19.58 -9.04 0.26
CA MET A 59 18.45 -8.12 0.21
C MET A 59 18.83 -6.77 -0.37
N GLN A 60 19.97 -6.24 0.08
CA GLN A 60 20.46 -4.94 -0.37
C GLN A 60 20.76 -4.96 -1.86
N ALA A 61 21.48 -5.98 -2.34
CA ALA A 61 21.77 -6.14 -3.77
C ALA A 61 20.48 -6.25 -4.61
N LYS A 62 19.48 -6.98 -4.12
CA LYS A 62 18.18 -7.09 -4.80
C LYS A 62 17.42 -5.77 -4.82
N LEU A 63 17.47 -5.00 -3.73
CA LEU A 63 16.84 -3.69 -3.67
C LEU A 63 17.50 -2.72 -4.65
N GLU A 64 18.82 -2.72 -4.70
CA GLU A 64 19.61 -1.91 -5.65
C GLU A 64 19.29 -2.26 -7.10
N GLU A 65 19.24 -3.56 -7.45
CA GLU A 65 18.80 -4.03 -8.77
C GLU A 65 17.40 -3.51 -9.15
N ILE A 66 16.45 -3.59 -8.20
CA ILE A 66 15.07 -3.12 -8.42
C ILE A 66 15.05 -1.60 -8.63
N MET A 67 15.84 -0.84 -7.87
CA MET A 67 15.92 0.62 -8.00
C MET A 67 16.53 1.02 -9.34
N ASP A 68 17.69 0.46 -9.69
CA ASP A 68 18.36 0.70 -10.97
C ASP A 68 17.46 0.35 -12.16
N TRP A 69 16.75 -0.78 -12.10
CA TRP A 69 15.76 -1.13 -13.11
C TRP A 69 14.61 -0.10 -13.17
N THR A 70 14.07 0.30 -12.03
CA THR A 70 12.93 1.23 -11.95
C THR A 70 13.29 2.61 -12.53
N GLU A 71 14.48 3.11 -12.25
CA GLU A 71 14.98 4.40 -12.74
C GLU A 71 15.17 4.44 -14.26
N LYS A 72 15.45 3.29 -14.88
CA LYS A 72 15.60 3.16 -16.33
C LYS A 72 14.27 3.11 -17.08
N GLN A 73 13.15 2.91 -16.38
CA GLN A 73 11.84 2.83 -17.02
C GLN A 73 11.26 4.22 -17.28
N SER A 74 10.65 4.39 -18.46
CA SER A 74 9.90 5.61 -18.80
C SER A 74 8.41 5.38 -18.60
N PHE A 75 7.85 5.92 -17.52
CA PHE A 75 6.41 5.86 -17.26
C PHE A 75 5.68 7.03 -17.93
N ASN A 76 4.65 6.72 -18.70
CA ASN A 76 3.75 7.71 -19.26
C ASN A 76 2.76 8.17 -18.20
N ILE A 77 2.57 9.47 -18.04
CA ILE A 77 1.52 10.01 -17.18
C ILE A 77 0.21 10.00 -17.96
N VAL A 78 -0.78 9.29 -17.42
CA VAL A 78 -2.15 9.23 -17.95
C VAL A 78 -3.11 9.87 -16.94
N GLU A 79 -4.23 10.39 -17.43
CA GLU A 79 -5.19 11.14 -16.63
C GLU A 79 -6.62 10.65 -16.90
N ILE A 80 -7.43 10.61 -15.85
CA ILE A 80 -8.89 10.48 -15.91
C ILE A 80 -9.52 11.62 -15.11
N THR A 81 -10.79 11.91 -15.38
CA THR A 81 -11.60 12.79 -14.54
C THR A 81 -12.56 11.92 -13.73
N SER A 82 -12.51 12.04 -12.40
CA SER A 82 -13.41 11.32 -11.51
C SER A 82 -14.87 11.77 -11.69
N LYS A 83 -15.82 10.98 -11.18
CA LYS A 83 -17.25 11.32 -11.23
C LYS A 83 -17.59 12.65 -10.55
N ASP A 84 -16.80 13.07 -9.57
CA ASP A 84 -16.94 14.34 -8.85
C ASP A 84 -15.98 15.43 -9.36
N GLY A 85 -15.35 15.23 -10.51
CA GLY A 85 -14.64 16.28 -11.26
C GLY A 85 -13.16 16.46 -10.93
N LEU A 86 -12.55 15.58 -10.14
CA LEU A 86 -11.11 15.63 -9.86
C LEU A 86 -10.31 15.07 -11.04
N LYS A 87 -9.19 15.70 -11.37
CA LYS A 87 -8.19 15.13 -12.28
C LYS A 87 -7.29 14.17 -11.53
N LEU A 88 -7.42 12.90 -11.86
CA LEU A 88 -6.63 11.83 -11.25
C LEU A 88 -5.60 11.33 -12.24
N LYS A 89 -4.37 11.15 -11.77
CA LYS A 89 -3.23 10.76 -12.60
C LYS A 89 -2.69 9.40 -12.21
N ALA A 90 -2.12 8.73 -13.20
CA ALA A 90 -1.43 7.46 -13.00
C ALA A 90 -0.16 7.41 -13.84
N ARG A 91 0.82 6.64 -13.35
CA ARG A 91 2.00 6.24 -14.12
C ARG A 91 1.67 4.95 -14.85
N PHE A 92 1.75 4.96 -16.17
CA PHE A 92 1.52 3.80 -17.02
C PHE A 92 2.81 3.34 -17.69
N LEU A 93 3.09 2.05 -17.63
CA LEU A 93 4.22 1.41 -18.29
C LEU A 93 3.70 0.22 -19.09
N LYS A 94 3.72 0.36 -20.42
CA LYS A 94 3.41 -0.75 -21.33
C LYS A 94 4.57 -1.73 -21.31
N ASN A 95 4.26 -3.03 -21.26
CA ASN A 95 5.28 -4.05 -21.38
C ASN A 95 5.66 -4.26 -22.84
N GLU A 96 6.96 -4.31 -23.14
CA GLU A 96 7.45 -4.60 -24.49
C GLU A 96 7.05 -6.02 -24.95
N ASN A 97 6.98 -6.97 -24.01
CA ASN A 97 6.58 -8.35 -24.23
C ASN A 97 5.20 -8.62 -23.63
N SER A 98 4.27 -7.67 -23.81
CA SER A 98 2.93 -7.72 -23.20
C SER A 98 2.21 -9.03 -23.52
N ASN A 99 1.74 -9.71 -22.47
CA ASN A 99 0.94 -10.94 -22.57
C ASN A 99 -0.58 -10.65 -22.65
N GLY A 100 -0.97 -9.37 -22.82
CA GLY A 100 -2.36 -8.92 -22.84
C GLY A 100 -3.00 -8.76 -21.46
N GLN A 101 -2.23 -8.96 -20.38
CA GLN A 101 -2.65 -8.74 -19.00
C GLN A 101 -2.11 -7.41 -18.48
N SER A 102 -2.89 -6.77 -17.60
CA SER A 102 -2.50 -5.53 -16.93
C SER A 102 -2.68 -5.65 -15.44
N VAL A 103 -1.90 -4.88 -14.67
CA VAL A 103 -2.07 -4.74 -13.22
C VAL A 103 -2.22 -3.28 -12.83
N ILE A 104 -3.16 -3.00 -11.93
CA ILE A 104 -3.31 -1.72 -11.25
C ILE A 104 -2.74 -1.84 -9.85
N LEU A 105 -1.73 -1.04 -9.54
CA LEU A 105 -1.02 -1.04 -8.27
C LEU A 105 -1.51 0.10 -7.36
N ALA A 106 -2.26 -0.24 -6.31
CA ALA A 106 -2.80 0.71 -5.34
C ALA A 106 -1.84 0.95 -4.18
N HIS A 107 -1.32 2.17 -4.06
CA HIS A 107 -0.36 2.55 -3.05
C HIS A 107 -0.97 2.70 -1.64
N GLY A 108 -0.09 2.73 -0.63
CA GLY A 108 -0.46 2.88 0.77
C GLY A 108 -0.69 4.32 1.20
N TYR A 109 -1.09 4.49 2.46
CA TYR A 109 -1.32 5.79 3.07
C TYR A 109 -0.10 6.71 2.98
N LYS A 110 -0.30 7.97 2.54
CA LYS A 110 0.76 8.97 2.29
C LYS A 110 1.82 8.55 1.25
N GLY A 111 1.54 7.51 0.47
CA GLY A 111 2.38 7.08 -0.64
C GLY A 111 2.03 7.79 -1.95
N SER A 112 2.50 7.22 -3.05
CA SER A 112 2.18 7.61 -4.41
C SER A 112 2.34 6.42 -5.35
N GLY A 113 2.04 6.61 -6.63
CA GLY A 113 2.30 5.69 -7.72
C GLY A 113 3.79 5.37 -7.93
N GLU A 114 4.71 5.94 -7.15
CA GLU A 114 6.13 5.52 -7.15
C GLU A 114 6.37 4.35 -6.20
N GLN A 115 5.47 4.10 -5.26
CA GLN A 115 5.59 3.00 -4.30
C GLN A 115 5.59 1.63 -4.99
N MET A 116 6.02 0.61 -4.24
CA MET A 116 6.04 -0.80 -4.64
C MET A 116 6.90 -1.11 -5.89
N PRO A 117 8.15 -0.62 -5.96
CA PRO A 117 9.02 -0.85 -7.11
C PRO A 117 9.33 -2.34 -7.33
N GLY A 118 9.49 -3.12 -6.24
CA GLY A 118 9.69 -4.57 -6.35
C GLY A 118 8.49 -5.32 -6.92
N ILE A 119 7.26 -4.90 -6.57
CA ILE A 119 6.03 -5.48 -7.13
C ILE A 119 5.83 -5.03 -8.58
N THR A 120 6.20 -3.78 -8.88
CA THR A 120 6.20 -3.24 -10.24
C THR A 120 7.09 -4.09 -11.15
N LYS A 121 8.35 -4.31 -10.76
CA LYS A 121 9.28 -5.17 -11.50
C LYS A 121 8.78 -6.60 -11.61
N PHE A 122 8.25 -7.17 -10.52
CA PHE A 122 7.71 -8.53 -10.53
C PHE A 122 6.62 -8.73 -11.60
N TYR A 123 5.61 -7.86 -11.68
CA TYR A 123 4.57 -7.99 -12.70
C TYR A 123 5.12 -7.70 -14.11
N TYR A 124 6.03 -6.73 -14.24
CA TYR A 124 6.64 -6.42 -15.52
C TYR A 124 7.45 -7.61 -16.07
N ASP A 125 8.24 -8.27 -15.23
CA ASP A 125 9.00 -9.47 -15.62
C ASP A 125 8.09 -10.63 -16.06
N GLN A 126 6.81 -10.62 -15.68
CA GLN A 126 5.79 -11.60 -16.10
C GLN A 126 5.02 -11.19 -17.36
N GLY A 127 5.37 -10.08 -18.00
CA GLY A 127 4.72 -9.59 -19.22
C GLY A 127 3.48 -8.73 -19.01
N PHE A 128 3.26 -8.21 -17.79
CA PHE A 128 2.09 -7.36 -17.52
C PHE A 128 2.37 -5.91 -17.89
N ASP A 129 1.36 -5.25 -18.43
CA ASP A 129 1.31 -3.78 -18.44
C ASP A 129 1.03 -3.27 -17.02
N ILE A 130 1.67 -2.17 -16.62
CA ILE A 130 1.58 -1.65 -15.27
C ILE A 130 0.86 -0.30 -15.28
N LEU A 131 -0.17 -0.16 -14.45
CA LEU A 131 -0.79 1.12 -14.11
C LEU A 131 -0.62 1.38 -12.61
N LYS A 132 -0.09 2.56 -12.26
CA LYS A 132 0.16 2.97 -10.87
C LYS A 132 -0.56 4.29 -10.60
N PRO A 133 -1.86 4.26 -10.28
CA PRO A 133 -2.61 5.47 -9.95
C PRO A 133 -2.07 6.15 -8.69
N ASP A 134 -1.96 7.47 -8.74
CA ASP A 134 -1.93 8.30 -7.54
C ASP A 134 -3.37 8.39 -7.02
N ALA A 135 -3.59 7.96 -5.77
CA ALA A 135 -4.89 8.12 -5.13
C ALA A 135 -5.21 9.61 -4.93
N ARG A 136 -6.48 9.90 -4.68
CA ARG A 136 -7.00 11.25 -4.41
C ARG A 136 -6.17 11.92 -3.31
N GLY A 137 -5.77 13.18 -3.52
CA GLY A 137 -4.92 13.92 -2.58
C GLY A 137 -3.52 13.33 -2.38
N HIS A 138 -3.01 12.56 -3.33
CA HIS A 138 -1.64 12.04 -3.33
C HIS A 138 -0.96 12.30 -4.66
N GLY A 139 0.38 12.37 -4.63
CA GLY A 139 1.21 12.44 -5.83
C GLY A 139 0.77 13.55 -6.78
N LEU A 140 0.42 13.15 -8.01
CA LEU A 140 0.00 14.06 -9.07
C LEU A 140 -1.53 14.22 -9.17
N SER A 141 -2.30 13.47 -8.40
CA SER A 141 -3.77 13.49 -8.42
C SER A 141 -4.34 14.63 -7.57
N GLU A 142 -5.40 15.25 -8.06
CA GLU A 142 -6.16 16.26 -7.31
C GLU A 142 -6.90 15.66 -6.10
N GLY A 143 -7.39 16.54 -5.23
CA GLY A 143 -8.22 16.22 -4.08
C GLY A 143 -7.65 16.74 -2.76
N GLU A 144 -8.53 17.23 -1.89
CA GLU A 144 -8.14 17.83 -0.61
C GLU A 144 -8.20 16.83 0.56
N TYR A 145 -8.52 15.56 0.28
CA TYR A 145 -8.65 14.54 1.32
C TYR A 145 -8.31 13.13 0.81
N ILE A 146 -7.99 12.27 1.77
CA ILE A 146 -7.65 10.86 1.56
C ILE A 146 -8.92 10.01 1.69
N GLY A 147 -9.23 9.21 0.67
CA GLY A 147 -10.47 8.43 0.60
C GLY A 147 -10.50 7.16 1.43
N TYR A 148 -9.35 6.67 1.90
CA TYR A 148 -9.18 5.41 2.65
C TYR A 148 -9.87 4.20 2.00
N GLY A 149 -9.96 4.19 0.67
CA GLY A 149 -10.62 3.16 -0.11
C GLY A 149 -12.10 3.41 -0.38
N TRP A 150 -12.79 4.25 0.40
CA TRP A 150 -14.21 4.51 0.13
C TRP A 150 -14.36 5.28 -1.18
N HIS A 151 -13.93 6.54 -1.27
CA HIS A 151 -14.05 7.25 -2.54
C HIS A 151 -13.16 6.65 -3.63
N ASP A 152 -11.95 6.22 -3.24
CA ASP A 152 -10.94 5.69 -4.15
C ASP A 152 -11.43 4.47 -4.95
N ARG A 153 -12.30 3.61 -4.39
CA ARG A 153 -12.80 2.43 -5.11
C ARG A 153 -13.49 2.78 -6.43
N LYS A 154 -14.22 3.91 -6.48
CA LYS A 154 -14.94 4.37 -7.68
C LYS A 154 -13.98 4.92 -8.73
N ASP A 155 -12.86 5.46 -8.28
CA ASP A 155 -11.79 5.92 -9.16
C ASP A 155 -11.03 4.73 -9.76
N TYR A 156 -10.82 3.68 -8.97
CA TYR A 156 -10.21 2.42 -9.45
C TYR A 156 -11.10 1.69 -10.46
N VAL A 157 -12.43 1.76 -10.34
CA VAL A 157 -13.35 1.31 -11.39
C VAL A 157 -13.11 2.07 -12.70
N GLN A 158 -12.90 3.38 -12.64
CA GLN A 158 -12.61 4.18 -13.83
C GLN A 158 -11.23 3.87 -14.42
N TRP A 159 -10.23 3.56 -13.57
CA TRP A 159 -8.93 3.09 -14.05
C TRP A 159 -8.99 1.71 -14.73
N VAL A 160 -9.85 0.80 -14.24
CA VAL A 160 -10.14 -0.45 -14.95
C VAL A 160 -10.71 -0.14 -16.34
N GLN A 161 -11.72 0.73 -16.40
CA GLN A 161 -12.35 1.10 -17.67
C GLN A 161 -11.36 1.77 -18.63
N PHE A 162 -10.46 2.61 -18.12
CA PHE A 162 -9.37 3.20 -18.89
C PHE A 162 -8.48 2.12 -19.55
N LEU A 163 -8.09 1.08 -18.80
CA LEU A 163 -7.28 -0.01 -19.36
C LEU A 163 -8.01 -0.81 -20.43
N ILE A 164 -9.31 -1.05 -20.25
CA ILE A 164 -10.14 -1.76 -21.24
C ILE A 164 -10.25 -0.91 -22.52
N ASP A 165 -10.70 0.34 -22.39
CA ASP A 165 -11.08 1.17 -23.54
C ASP A 165 -9.88 1.76 -24.28
N LYS A 166 -8.80 2.09 -23.56
CA LYS A 166 -7.65 2.79 -24.14
C LYS A 166 -6.46 1.89 -24.37
N GLN A 167 -6.27 0.87 -23.53
CA GLN A 167 -5.11 -0.02 -23.62
C GLN A 167 -5.44 -1.41 -24.17
N GLY A 168 -6.73 -1.73 -24.38
CA GLY A 168 -7.16 -3.02 -24.91
C GLY A 168 -6.86 -4.19 -23.95
N ALA A 169 -6.87 -3.92 -22.64
CA ALA A 169 -6.58 -4.94 -21.65
C ALA A 169 -7.75 -5.94 -21.54
N ASN A 170 -7.46 -7.22 -21.72
CA ASN A 170 -8.46 -8.30 -21.66
C ASN A 170 -8.55 -8.93 -20.26
N THR A 171 -7.49 -8.80 -19.46
CA THR A 171 -7.44 -9.33 -18.11
C THR A 171 -6.71 -8.33 -17.23
N ILE A 172 -7.39 -7.85 -16.19
CA ILE A 172 -6.86 -6.82 -15.30
C ILE A 172 -6.80 -7.37 -13.88
N PHE A 173 -5.65 -7.15 -13.27
CA PHE A 173 -5.36 -7.46 -11.88
C PHE A 173 -5.38 -6.18 -11.05
N LEU A 174 -6.00 -6.23 -9.88
CA LEU A 174 -5.84 -5.17 -8.87
C LEU A 174 -4.93 -5.70 -7.78
N HIS A 175 -3.89 -4.94 -7.42
CA HIS A 175 -2.98 -5.25 -6.32
C HIS A 175 -2.85 -4.04 -5.41
N GLY A 176 -3.23 -4.17 -4.15
CA GLY A 176 -3.15 -3.06 -3.19
C GLY A 176 -2.22 -3.31 -2.01
N PHE A 177 -1.60 -2.25 -1.51
CA PHE A 177 -0.78 -2.25 -0.29
C PHE A 177 -1.41 -1.38 0.80
N SER A 178 -1.61 -1.93 2.01
CA SER A 178 -2.14 -1.21 3.18
C SER A 178 -3.48 -0.50 2.87
N MET A 179 -3.53 0.84 2.85
CA MET A 179 -4.68 1.61 2.37
C MET A 179 -5.14 1.14 0.98
N GLY A 180 -4.21 0.94 0.04
CA GLY A 180 -4.51 0.43 -1.29
C GLY A 180 -5.11 -0.98 -1.27
N ALA A 181 -4.78 -1.82 -0.28
CA ALA A 181 -5.41 -3.13 -0.13
C ALA A 181 -6.90 -2.99 0.23
N ALA A 182 -7.24 -2.02 1.09
CA ALA A 182 -8.63 -1.68 1.38
C ALA A 182 -9.33 -1.12 0.14
N THR A 183 -8.65 -0.27 -0.64
CA THR A 183 -9.19 0.27 -1.91
C THR A 183 -9.55 -0.83 -2.89
N VAL A 184 -8.63 -1.76 -3.19
CA VAL A 184 -8.91 -2.84 -4.17
C VAL A 184 -9.96 -3.82 -3.66
N LEU A 185 -10.00 -4.09 -2.35
CA LEU A 185 -11.05 -4.90 -1.74
C LEU A 185 -12.41 -4.20 -1.86
N MET A 186 -12.51 -2.91 -1.58
CA MET A 186 -13.77 -2.17 -1.73
C MET A 186 -14.19 -2.04 -3.20
N ALA A 187 -13.23 -1.88 -4.13
CA ALA A 187 -13.51 -1.84 -5.56
C ALA A 187 -14.11 -3.14 -6.07
N SER A 188 -13.74 -4.28 -5.46
CA SER A 188 -14.32 -5.59 -5.83
C SER A 188 -15.83 -5.71 -5.57
N GLY A 189 -16.38 -4.86 -4.68
CA GLY A 189 -17.82 -4.77 -4.45
C GLY A 189 -18.57 -3.86 -5.43
N GLU A 190 -17.87 -3.20 -6.36
CA GLU A 190 -18.47 -2.34 -7.39
C GLU A 190 -18.82 -3.14 -8.65
N SER A 191 -19.66 -2.55 -9.51
CA SER A 191 -19.98 -3.14 -10.82
C SER A 191 -18.77 -3.05 -11.74
N LEU A 192 -18.01 -4.14 -11.82
CA LEU A 192 -16.85 -4.31 -12.68
C LEU A 192 -17.10 -5.42 -13.71
N PRO A 193 -16.50 -5.34 -14.91
CA PRO A 193 -16.41 -6.50 -15.80
C PRO A 193 -15.69 -7.66 -15.10
N PRO A 194 -15.69 -8.89 -15.64
CA PRO A 194 -14.95 -9.99 -15.04
C PRO A 194 -13.47 -9.62 -14.83
N LEU A 195 -13.00 -9.66 -13.58
CA LEU A 195 -11.65 -9.25 -13.17
C LEU A 195 -11.02 -10.29 -12.25
N LEU A 196 -9.68 -10.35 -12.25
CA LEU A 196 -8.90 -11.17 -11.33
C LEU A 196 -8.36 -10.29 -10.20
N LEU A 197 -8.89 -10.43 -8.98
CA LEU A 197 -8.46 -9.61 -7.84
C LEU A 197 -7.30 -10.29 -7.09
N THR A 198 -6.20 -9.56 -6.87
CA THR A 198 -5.07 -10.00 -6.05
C THR A 198 -4.92 -9.09 -4.85
N ILE A 199 -5.18 -9.60 -3.64
CA ILE A 199 -5.00 -8.81 -2.43
C ILE A 199 -3.63 -9.12 -1.83
N GLY A 200 -2.73 -8.13 -1.89
CA GLY A 200 -1.44 -8.14 -1.20
C GLY A 200 -1.60 -7.72 0.26
N LEU A 201 -1.83 -8.65 1.19
CA LEU A 201 -1.71 -8.35 2.62
C LEU A 201 -0.28 -8.57 3.08
N ILE A 202 0.45 -7.51 3.43
CA ILE A 202 1.71 -7.66 4.16
C ILE A 202 1.40 -7.87 5.64
N LYS A 203 1.82 -9.03 6.17
CA LYS A 203 1.98 -9.25 7.61
C LYS A 203 3.46 -9.06 7.94
N ASN A 204 3.81 -7.91 8.54
CA ASN A 204 5.13 -7.50 9.04
C ASN A 204 6.28 -7.35 8.02
N PRO A 205 7.06 -6.25 8.06
CA PRO A 205 8.39 -6.21 7.45
C PRO A 205 9.37 -6.95 8.37
N LEU A 206 9.55 -8.25 8.13
CA LEU A 206 10.65 -9.05 8.69
C LEU A 206 11.45 -9.64 7.51
N PRO A 207 12.73 -9.99 7.70
CA PRO A 207 13.79 -9.95 6.67
C PRO A 207 13.75 -11.08 5.62
N HIS A 208 12.60 -11.72 5.45
CA HIS A 208 12.40 -12.80 4.50
C HIS A 208 11.41 -12.36 3.42
N PHE A 209 11.92 -11.87 2.29
CA PHE A 209 11.13 -11.57 1.10
C PHE A 209 10.50 -12.83 0.43
N SER A 210 10.53 -14.00 1.08
CA SER A 210 9.96 -15.25 0.55
C SER A 210 8.52 -15.53 0.97
N ARG A 211 7.85 -14.64 1.73
CA ARG A 211 6.47 -14.87 2.18
C ARG A 211 5.56 -13.66 2.02
N TYR A 212 5.38 -13.20 0.79
CA TYR A 212 4.09 -12.60 0.46
C TYR A 212 3.05 -13.72 0.46
N LYS A 213 2.08 -13.68 1.37
CA LYS A 213 0.87 -14.49 1.19
C LYS A 213 -0.01 -13.69 0.22
N LEU A 214 0.22 -13.86 -1.08
CA LEU A 214 -0.74 -13.37 -2.08
C LEU A 214 -2.04 -14.10 -1.81
N ILE A 215 -3.06 -13.37 -1.39
CA ILE A 215 -4.42 -13.89 -1.36
C ILE A 215 -4.99 -13.51 -2.72
N PHE A 216 -5.00 -14.49 -3.63
CA PHE A 216 -5.79 -14.38 -4.84
C PHE A 216 -7.24 -14.59 -4.44
N VAL A 217 -8.07 -13.57 -4.64
CA VAL A 217 -9.52 -13.69 -4.50
C VAL A 217 -10.07 -13.52 -5.90
N THR A 218 -10.31 -14.62 -6.60
CA THR A 218 -11.02 -14.53 -7.88
C THR A 218 -12.49 -14.28 -7.59
N MET A 219 -12.97 -13.07 -7.90
CA MET A 219 -14.39 -12.73 -7.81
C MET A 219 -15.00 -12.77 -9.22
N TYR A 220 -15.89 -13.73 -9.43
CA TYR A 220 -16.75 -13.73 -10.60
C TYR A 220 -18.01 -12.94 -10.25
N ASN A 221 -18.27 -11.82 -10.95
CA ASN A 221 -19.59 -11.23 -10.96
C ASN A 221 -20.53 -12.20 -11.69
N GLN A 222 -21.55 -12.69 -10.99
CA GLN A 222 -22.67 -13.42 -11.59
C GLN A 222 -23.64 -12.45 -12.26
#